data_AF-A0AA35TT80-F1
#
_entry.id   AF-A0AA35TT80-F1
#
_cell.length_a   1.000
_cell.length_b   1.000
_cell.length_c   1.000
_cell.angle_alpha   90.00
_cell.angle_beta   90.00
_cell.angle_gamma   90.00
#
_symmetry.space_group_name_H-M   'P 1'
#
loop_
_entity.id
_entity.type
_entity.pdbx_description
1 polymer ?
#
loop_
_entity_poly.entity_id
_entity_poly.type
_entity_poly.pdbx_seq_one_letter_code
_entity_poly.pdbx_strand_id
1 'polypeptide(L)'
;MATTFTTHRQPLEYLGGVRRFPVPEDKTPWSVDYPGYHPVDYTAPRVLSRPVWADPDIRKEEEPEKPLQFNSLDGKVDRKSHMGTYQIMDKVPRNPVGRTGMIGRGLLGRWGPNHAADPVVTRWKRDGSGARVEREGKPVLEFVAVRRGDTGAWAIPGGMVEAGDTVSATLKKEFGEEALNSLEATDEEKRKIEEHINHLFKSGDKA
;
A
#
# COMPACT_ATOMS: atom_id res chain seq x y z
N MET A 1 20.40 7.55 -14.20
CA MET A 1 19.10 8.13 -14.60
C MET A 1 18.42 8.59 -13.32
N ALA A 2 18.18 9.89 -13.17
CA ALA A 2 17.44 10.40 -12.02
C ALA A 2 15.96 10.14 -12.26
N THR A 3 15.38 9.18 -11.54
CA THR A 3 13.94 8.99 -11.50
C THR A 3 13.36 10.23 -10.84
N THR A 4 12.79 11.14 -11.61
CA THR A 4 12.04 12.28 -11.10
C THR A 4 10.79 11.73 -10.42
N PHE A 5 10.88 11.51 -9.11
CA PHE A 5 9.69 11.26 -8.30
C PHE A 5 8.90 12.57 -8.30
N THR A 6 7.71 12.56 -8.91
CA THR A 6 6.70 13.54 -8.60
C THR A 6 6.42 13.42 -7.10
N THR A 7 6.99 14.33 -6.31
CA THR A 7 6.65 14.43 -4.90
C THR A 7 5.19 14.87 -4.87
N HIS A 8 4.27 13.93 -4.73
CA HIS A 8 2.88 14.29 -4.49
C HIS A 8 2.90 15.08 -3.18
N ARG A 9 2.70 16.40 -3.28
CA ARG A 9 2.79 17.32 -2.16
C ARG A 9 1.92 16.78 -1.05
N GLN A 10 2.55 16.37 0.05
CA GLN A 10 1.82 15.80 1.16
C GLN A 10 0.85 16.86 1.70
N PRO A 11 -0.45 16.58 1.79
CA PRO A 11 -1.41 17.50 2.38
C PRO A 11 -0.96 17.89 3.79
N LEU A 12 -1.09 19.18 4.15
CA LEU A 12 -0.72 19.65 5.50
C LEU A 12 -1.56 18.96 6.58
N GLU A 13 -2.84 18.74 6.31
CA GLU A 13 -3.72 17.98 7.21
C GLU A 13 -3.53 16.49 6.98
N TYR A 14 -3.14 15.77 8.04
CA TYR A 14 -3.06 14.33 8.02
C TYR A 14 -4.43 13.73 8.34
N LEU A 15 -4.76 12.58 7.72
CA LEU A 15 -6.03 11.88 7.95
C LEU A 15 -6.29 11.56 9.44
N GLY A 16 -5.23 11.44 10.25
CA GLY A 16 -5.32 11.27 11.71
C GLY A 16 -5.68 12.53 12.51
N GLY A 17 -6.01 13.65 11.86
CA GLY A 17 -6.44 14.90 12.50
C GLY A 17 -5.31 15.77 13.03
N VAL A 18 -4.07 15.57 12.58
CA VAL A 18 -2.92 16.39 12.95
C VAL A 18 -2.39 17.17 11.75
N ARG A 19 -1.87 18.37 12.00
CA ARG A 19 -1.23 19.19 10.98
C ARG A 19 0.27 18.93 10.93
N ARG A 20 0.78 18.58 9.76
CA ARG A 20 2.21 18.36 9.50
C ARG A 20 3.00 19.67 9.56
N PHE A 21 4.27 19.56 9.89
CA PHE A 21 5.23 20.65 9.68
C PHE A 21 5.39 20.94 8.18
N PRO A 22 5.28 22.19 7.71
CA PRO A 22 5.45 22.52 6.29
C PRO A 22 6.85 22.17 5.79
N VAL A 23 6.92 21.40 4.70
CA VAL A 23 8.18 21.06 4.02
C VAL A 23 8.15 21.69 2.62
N PRO A 24 8.97 22.74 2.38
CA PRO A 24 9.20 23.24 1.03
C PRO A 24 9.74 22.15 0.10
N GLU A 25 9.39 22.20 -1.19
CA GLU A 25 9.75 21.17 -2.15
C GLU A 25 11.27 20.94 -2.22
N ASP A 26 12.04 22.02 -2.24
CA ASP A 26 13.51 22.05 -2.22
C ASP A 26 14.14 21.50 -0.91
N LYS A 27 13.35 21.40 0.16
CA LYS A 27 13.75 20.83 1.46
C LYS A 27 13.25 19.41 1.68
N THR A 28 12.53 18.82 0.72
CA THR A 28 12.05 17.43 0.77
C THR A 28 13.20 16.43 0.82
N PRO A 29 14.26 16.52 -0.03
CA PRO A 29 15.32 15.53 -0.05
C PRO A 29 16.13 15.52 1.25
N TRP A 30 16.39 14.32 1.81
CA TRP A 30 17.18 14.17 3.04
C TRP A 30 18.61 14.71 2.95
N SER A 31 19.18 14.76 1.74
CA SER A 31 20.52 15.30 1.45
C SER A 31 20.61 16.82 1.59
N VAL A 32 19.48 17.53 1.60
CA VAL A 32 19.45 18.98 1.79
C VAL A 32 19.36 19.29 3.27
N ASP A 33 20.26 20.14 3.76
CA ASP A 33 20.24 20.63 5.13
C ASP A 33 18.98 21.46 5.38
N TYR A 34 18.34 21.14 6.50
CA TYR A 34 17.17 21.85 6.99
C TYR A 34 17.20 21.95 8.52
N PRO A 35 18.05 22.82 9.10
CA PRO A 35 18.22 22.90 10.55
C PRO A 35 16.94 23.25 11.32
N GLY A 36 16.04 24.02 10.70
CA GLY A 36 14.73 24.37 11.27
C GLY A 36 13.64 23.31 11.10
N TYR A 37 13.98 22.11 10.59
CA TYR A 37 12.99 21.04 10.40
C TYR A 37 12.49 20.52 11.75
N HIS A 38 11.22 20.78 12.06
CA HIS A 38 10.60 20.37 13.31
C HIS A 38 9.32 19.56 13.06
N PRO A 39 9.44 18.30 12.63
CA PRO A 39 8.28 17.47 12.28
C PRO A 39 7.42 17.18 13.50
N VAL A 40 6.11 17.10 13.29
CA VAL A 40 5.17 16.70 14.34
C VAL A 40 5.34 15.22 14.64
N ASP A 41 5.42 14.84 15.91
CA ASP A 41 5.41 13.45 16.33
C ASP A 41 3.98 12.94 16.48
N TYR A 42 3.57 12.02 15.61
CA TYR A 42 2.24 11.44 15.67
C TYR A 42 2.21 9.95 15.32
N THR A 43 1.60 9.18 16.21
CA THR A 43 1.16 7.81 15.97
C THR A 43 -0.23 7.66 16.59
N ALA A 44 -1.18 7.14 15.82
CA ALA A 44 -2.57 7.10 16.23
C ALA A 44 -2.79 6.14 17.42
N PRO A 45 -3.73 6.43 18.33
CA PRO A 45 -4.00 5.58 19.50
C PRO A 45 -4.26 4.10 19.15
N ARG A 46 -4.98 3.84 18.04
CA ARG A 46 -5.25 2.47 17.55
C ARG A 46 -4.01 1.70 17.09
N VAL A 47 -2.94 2.41 16.72
CA VAL A 47 -1.63 1.80 16.39
C VAL A 47 -0.85 1.58 17.67
N LEU A 48 -0.90 2.55 18.59
CA LEU A 48 -0.25 2.47 19.90
C LEU A 48 -0.87 1.38 20.80
N SER A 49 -2.12 0.99 20.59
CA SER A 49 -2.75 -0.14 21.29
C SER A 49 -2.23 -1.51 20.83
N ARG A 50 -1.25 -1.54 19.91
CA ARG A 50 -0.55 -2.74 19.43
C ARG A 50 -1.47 -3.88 18.97
N PRO A 51 -2.42 -3.64 18.05
CA PRO A 51 -3.13 -4.73 17.39
C PRO A 51 -2.14 -5.62 16.63
N VAL A 52 -2.57 -6.83 16.26
CA VAL A 52 -1.72 -7.86 15.61
C VAL A 52 -0.98 -7.38 14.35
N TRP A 53 -1.53 -6.36 13.68
CA TRP A 53 -0.97 -5.77 12.47
C TRP A 53 -0.01 -4.59 12.73
N ALA A 54 0.18 -4.16 13.98
CA ALA A 54 1.01 -3.01 14.35
C ALA A 54 2.27 -3.43 15.13
N ASP A 55 3.38 -2.75 14.83
CA ASP A 55 4.65 -2.92 15.55
C ASP A 55 4.61 -2.24 16.95
N PRO A 56 5.55 -2.54 17.86
CA PRO A 56 5.80 -1.71 19.04
C PRO A 56 6.30 -0.30 18.68
N ASP A 57 6.16 0.67 19.59
CA ASP A 57 6.75 2.01 19.44
C ASP A 57 8.21 2.03 19.87
N ILE A 58 9.10 1.63 18.95
CA ILE A 58 10.55 1.50 19.18
C ILE A 58 11.28 2.81 19.49
N ARG A 59 10.60 3.96 19.46
CA ARG A 59 11.18 5.26 19.88
C ARG A 59 10.95 5.55 21.36
N LYS A 60 9.92 4.96 21.96
CA LYS A 60 9.45 5.27 23.32
C LYS A 60 9.54 4.07 24.26
N GLU A 61 9.44 2.87 23.72
CA GLU A 61 9.56 1.63 24.48
C GLU A 61 11.03 1.23 24.62
N GLU A 62 11.36 0.49 25.68
CA GLU A 62 12.67 -0.14 25.84
C GLU A 62 12.96 -1.08 24.66
N GLU A 63 14.23 -1.28 24.34
CA GLU A 63 14.59 -2.14 23.21
C GLU A 63 14.05 -3.56 23.44
N PRO A 64 13.21 -4.08 22.52
CA PRO A 64 12.72 -5.44 22.67
C PRO A 64 13.88 -6.42 22.56
N GLU A 65 13.81 -7.55 23.27
CA GLU A 65 14.81 -8.63 23.20
C GLU A 65 15.11 -9.06 21.76
N LYS A 66 14.12 -8.92 20.87
CA LYS A 66 14.26 -9.10 19.43
C LYS A 66 13.96 -7.78 18.71
N PRO A 67 14.99 -7.01 18.31
CA PRO A 67 14.78 -5.78 17.54
C PRO A 67 14.22 -6.08 16.15
N LEU A 68 13.51 -5.11 15.59
CA LEU A 68 12.94 -5.21 14.23
C LEU A 68 14.07 -5.28 13.19
N GLN A 69 13.98 -6.23 12.26
CA GLN A 69 15.00 -6.40 11.22
C GLN A 69 14.63 -5.64 9.94
N PHE A 70 15.06 -4.38 9.84
CA PHE A 70 14.79 -3.56 8.66
C PHE A 70 15.56 -4.04 7.42
N ASN A 71 15.03 -3.71 6.23
CA ASN A 71 15.59 -4.10 4.93
C ASN A 71 15.76 -5.62 4.73
N SER A 72 15.01 -6.43 5.46
CA SER A 72 14.98 -7.90 5.34
C SER A 72 13.56 -8.45 5.51
N LEU A 73 13.41 -9.77 5.36
CA LEU A 73 12.21 -10.48 5.77
C LEU A 73 12.32 -10.77 7.27
N ASP A 74 11.53 -10.06 8.09
CA ASP A 74 11.55 -10.14 9.55
C ASP A 74 10.45 -11.10 10.04
N GLY A 75 10.79 -12.39 10.10
CA GLY A 75 9.83 -13.45 10.38
C GLY A 75 8.75 -13.52 9.28
N LYS A 76 7.54 -13.04 9.60
CA LYS A 76 6.39 -12.98 8.68
C LYS A 76 6.17 -11.60 8.06
N VAL A 77 6.93 -10.59 8.46
CA VAL A 77 6.76 -9.21 8.00
C VAL A 77 7.86 -8.90 7.00
N ASP A 78 7.51 -8.67 5.73
CA ASP A 78 8.47 -8.16 4.76
C ASP A 78 8.75 -6.69 5.08
N ARG A 79 9.98 -6.39 5.50
CA ARG A 79 10.44 -5.03 5.78
C ARG A 79 11.32 -4.50 4.65
N LYS A 80 11.46 -5.20 3.51
CA LYS A 80 12.17 -4.69 2.34
C LYS A 80 11.29 -3.71 1.57
N SER A 81 11.85 -2.61 1.11
CA SER A 81 11.13 -1.72 0.19
C SER A 81 11.34 -2.17 -1.25
N HIS A 82 10.28 -2.05 -2.08
CA HIS A 82 10.41 -2.18 -3.53
C HIS A 82 11.23 -1.05 -4.17
N MET A 83 11.54 0.01 -3.42
CA MET A 83 12.43 1.10 -3.83
C MET A 83 13.90 0.86 -3.46
N GLY A 84 14.25 -0.34 -2.98
CA GLY A 84 15.60 -0.67 -2.50
C GLY A 84 15.80 -0.37 -1.02
N THR A 85 17.05 -0.42 -0.57
CA THR A 85 17.41 -0.21 0.84
C THR A 85 17.09 1.20 1.30
N TYR A 86 16.35 1.34 2.40
CA TYR A 86 16.10 2.61 3.06
C TYR A 86 17.03 2.81 4.26
N GLN A 87 17.35 4.07 4.55
CA GLN A 87 18.23 4.44 5.66
C GLN A 87 17.52 4.24 7.00
N ILE A 88 18.27 3.80 8.00
CA ILE A 88 17.86 3.78 9.41
C ILE A 88 18.60 4.91 10.11
N MET A 89 17.87 5.77 10.82
CA MET A 89 18.43 6.83 11.65
C MET A 89 17.73 6.81 13.00
N ASP A 90 18.49 6.88 14.09
CA ASP A 90 17.96 6.84 15.46
C ASP A 90 16.98 5.68 15.65
N LYS A 91 17.38 4.50 15.16
CA LYS A 91 16.64 3.23 15.21
C LYS A 91 15.36 3.17 14.37
N VAL A 92 14.98 4.24 13.66
CA VAL A 92 13.77 4.27 12.83
C VAL A 92 14.07 4.39 11.33
N PRO A 93 13.22 3.83 10.46
CA PRO A 93 13.32 4.01 9.01
C PRO A 93 13.11 5.46 8.58
N ARG A 94 13.93 5.94 7.64
CA ARG A 94 13.66 7.16 6.89
C ARG A 94 12.88 6.83 5.62
N ASN A 95 11.85 7.63 5.34
CA ASN A 95 11.10 7.52 4.09
C ASN A 95 12.06 7.74 2.89
N PRO A 96 12.18 6.78 1.95
CA PRO A 96 13.10 6.89 0.82
C PRO A 96 12.83 8.09 -0.10
N VAL A 97 11.62 8.66 -0.07
CA VAL A 97 11.21 9.79 -0.92
C VAL A 97 11.46 11.16 -0.26
N GLY A 98 11.80 11.20 1.03
CA GLY A 98 12.17 12.45 1.72
C GLY A 98 11.35 12.79 2.95
N ARG A 99 11.52 14.03 3.43
CA ARG A 99 10.81 14.60 4.58
C ARG A 99 9.31 14.73 4.30
N THR A 100 8.49 14.50 5.33
CA THR A 100 7.02 14.61 5.23
C THR A 100 6.41 15.56 6.26
N GLY A 101 7.22 16.21 7.09
CA GLY A 101 6.74 17.10 8.14
C GLY A 101 6.14 16.39 9.35
N MET A 102 6.24 15.06 9.41
CA MET A 102 5.74 14.23 10.49
C MET A 102 6.70 13.06 10.74
N ILE A 103 6.91 12.72 11.99
CA ILE A 103 7.59 11.49 12.45
C ILE A 103 6.59 10.62 13.23
N GLY A 104 6.98 9.38 13.50
CA GLY A 104 6.03 8.36 13.96
C GLY A 104 5.40 7.62 12.79
N ARG A 105 4.40 6.80 13.08
CA ARG A 105 3.75 5.94 12.08
C ARG A 105 2.41 6.49 11.58
N GLY A 106 1.88 7.53 12.21
CA GLY A 106 0.52 8.00 11.92
C GLY A 106 -0.50 6.86 12.08
N LEU A 107 -1.22 6.55 11.00
CA LEU A 107 -2.20 5.47 10.92
C LEU A 107 -1.62 4.11 10.49
N LEU A 108 -0.34 4.05 10.11
CA LEU A 108 0.32 2.84 9.62
C LEU A 108 0.75 1.93 10.77
N GLY A 109 0.64 0.62 10.57
CA GLY A 109 1.01 -0.35 11.60
C GLY A 109 2.51 -0.56 11.73
N ARG A 110 3.20 -0.62 10.58
CA ARG A 110 4.61 -1.02 10.51
C ARG A 110 5.54 0.17 10.46
N TRP A 111 6.70 0.05 11.10
CA TRP A 111 7.84 0.93 10.84
C TRP A 111 8.44 0.63 9.47
N GLY A 112 8.60 1.65 8.63
CA GLY A 112 9.11 1.50 7.27
C GLY A 112 8.00 1.19 6.25
N PRO A 113 8.22 0.29 5.28
CA PRO A 113 7.22 -0.02 4.26
C PRO A 113 5.97 -0.68 4.87
N ASN A 114 4.79 -0.31 4.36
CA ASN A 114 3.51 -0.97 4.65
C ASN A 114 2.96 -1.41 3.29
N HIS A 115 3.08 -2.70 2.98
CA HIS A 115 2.78 -3.23 1.66
C HIS A 115 1.28 -3.34 1.40
N ALA A 116 0.89 -3.04 0.17
CA ALA A 116 -0.46 -3.25 -0.37
C ALA A 116 -0.35 -3.91 -1.74
N ALA A 117 -1.44 -4.52 -2.19
CA ALA A 117 -1.52 -5.19 -3.48
C ALA A 117 -2.80 -4.76 -4.22
N ASP A 118 -2.63 -4.30 -5.45
CA ASP A 118 -3.71 -3.76 -6.30
C ASP A 118 -3.89 -4.64 -7.55
N PRO A 119 -4.87 -5.56 -7.57
CA PRO A 119 -5.13 -6.43 -8.71
C PRO A 119 -5.83 -5.67 -9.85
N VAL A 120 -5.10 -5.43 -10.94
CA VAL A 120 -5.66 -4.84 -12.16
C VAL A 120 -6.12 -5.94 -13.11
N VAL A 121 -7.38 -6.35 -12.98
CA VAL A 121 -8.00 -7.35 -13.86
C VAL A 121 -8.62 -6.67 -15.06
N THR A 122 -8.16 -7.03 -16.26
CA THR A 122 -8.56 -6.37 -17.51
C THR A 122 -9.20 -7.33 -18.52
N ARG A 123 -10.05 -6.80 -19.39
CA ARG A 123 -10.55 -7.48 -20.59
C ARG A 123 -10.76 -6.51 -21.74
N TRP A 124 -10.76 -7.01 -22.97
CA TRP A 124 -11.17 -6.20 -24.12
C TRP A 124 -12.69 -5.98 -24.11
N LYS A 125 -13.13 -4.73 -24.31
CA LYS A 125 -14.54 -4.42 -24.53
C LYS A 125 -15.02 -5.10 -25.81
N ARG A 126 -16.18 -5.74 -25.75
CA ARG A 126 -16.83 -6.39 -26.91
C ARG A 126 -18.21 -5.81 -27.16
N ASP A 127 -18.62 -5.74 -28.42
CA ASP A 127 -19.98 -5.35 -28.81
C ASP A 127 -20.94 -6.56 -28.79
N GLY A 128 -22.20 -6.35 -29.21
CA GLY A 128 -23.21 -7.40 -29.24
C GLY A 128 -22.92 -8.56 -30.19
N SER A 129 -21.99 -8.40 -31.14
CA SER A 129 -21.52 -9.47 -32.03
C SER A 129 -20.33 -10.25 -31.45
N GLY A 130 -19.74 -9.76 -30.35
CA GLY A 130 -18.52 -10.30 -29.77
C GLY A 130 -17.23 -9.71 -30.39
N ALA A 131 -17.32 -8.82 -31.37
CA ALA A 131 -16.17 -8.10 -31.92
C ALA A 131 -15.58 -7.13 -30.89
N ARG A 132 -14.27 -6.86 -30.97
CA ARG A 132 -13.62 -5.87 -30.10
C ARG A 132 -14.11 -4.48 -30.46
N VAL A 133 -14.51 -3.71 -29.46
CA VAL A 133 -14.84 -2.30 -29.65
C VAL A 133 -13.56 -1.51 -29.82
N GLU A 134 -13.51 -0.68 -30.85
CA GLU A 134 -12.41 0.25 -31.10
C GLU A 134 -12.84 1.70 -30.90
N ARG A 135 -11.91 2.52 -30.43
CA ARG A 135 -12.04 3.97 -30.35
C ARG A 135 -10.72 4.58 -30.82
N GLU A 136 -10.79 5.54 -31.74
CA GLU A 136 -9.60 6.22 -32.29
C GLU A 136 -8.56 5.22 -32.86
N GLY A 137 -9.04 4.16 -33.51
CA GLY A 137 -8.19 3.11 -34.11
C GLY A 137 -7.47 2.20 -33.11
N LYS A 138 -7.90 2.18 -31.85
CA LYS A 138 -7.34 1.30 -30.81
C LYS A 138 -8.42 0.50 -30.10
N PRO A 139 -8.17 -0.78 -29.74
CA PRO A 139 -9.12 -1.57 -28.98
C PRO A 139 -9.31 -0.99 -27.58
N VAL A 140 -10.57 -0.96 -27.12
CA VAL A 140 -10.93 -0.42 -25.81
C VAL A 140 -10.73 -1.48 -24.72
N LEU A 141 -9.93 -1.16 -23.71
CA LEU A 141 -9.69 -2.00 -22.53
C LEU A 141 -10.66 -1.62 -21.40
N GLU A 142 -11.26 -2.62 -20.78
CA GLU A 142 -12.04 -2.51 -19.54
C GLU A 142 -11.22 -3.10 -18.39
N PHE A 143 -11.36 -2.54 -17.19
CA PHE A 143 -10.82 -3.13 -15.97
C PHE A 143 -11.87 -3.11 -14.87
N VAL A 144 -11.70 -3.99 -13.88
CA VAL A 144 -12.58 -4.05 -12.71
C VAL A 144 -12.21 -2.94 -11.74
N ALA A 145 -13.20 -2.12 -11.36
CA ALA A 145 -13.06 -1.08 -10.37
C ALA A 145 -14.16 -1.21 -9.31
N VAL A 146 -13.86 -0.78 -8.09
CA VAL A 146 -14.82 -0.69 -6.98
C VAL A 146 -15.04 0.77 -6.62
N ARG A 147 -16.25 1.09 -6.16
CA ARG A 147 -16.55 2.43 -5.62
C ARG A 147 -16.49 2.36 -4.10
N ARG A 148 -15.52 3.05 -3.51
CA ARG A 148 -15.29 3.02 -2.07
C ARG A 148 -16.48 3.61 -1.32
N GLY A 149 -16.93 2.94 -0.26
CA GLY A 149 -18.05 3.42 0.57
C GLY A 149 -17.73 4.69 1.37
N ASP A 150 -16.45 4.91 1.72
CA ASP A 150 -16.00 6.03 2.55
C ASP A 150 -15.92 7.38 1.81
N THR A 151 -15.45 7.34 0.56
CA THR A 151 -15.12 8.51 -0.24
C THR A 151 -15.98 8.64 -1.49
N GLY A 152 -16.67 7.56 -1.88
CA GLY A 152 -17.42 7.49 -3.13
C GLY A 152 -16.55 7.49 -4.39
N ALA A 153 -15.22 7.44 -4.25
CA ALA A 153 -14.27 7.42 -5.37
C ALA A 153 -14.17 6.01 -5.97
N TRP A 154 -13.90 5.95 -7.28
CA TRP A 154 -13.54 4.70 -7.97
C TRP A 154 -12.08 4.36 -7.71
N ALA A 155 -11.79 3.10 -7.42
CA ALA A 155 -10.46 2.58 -7.12
C ALA A 155 -10.28 1.17 -7.70
N ILE A 156 -9.03 0.71 -7.75
CA ILE A 156 -8.69 -0.70 -7.98
C ILE A 156 -9.08 -1.48 -6.71
N PRO A 157 -9.63 -2.71 -6.81
CA PRO A 157 -10.03 -3.52 -5.67
C PRO A 157 -8.81 -4.13 -4.95
N GLY A 158 -8.08 -3.31 -4.20
CA GLY A 158 -6.82 -3.68 -3.57
C GLY A 158 -6.83 -3.45 -2.07
N GLY A 159 -5.84 -4.05 -1.39
CA GLY A 159 -5.77 -4.01 0.06
C GLY A 159 -4.37 -4.27 0.61
N MET A 160 -4.27 -4.31 1.93
CA MET A 160 -2.99 -4.40 2.65
C MET A 160 -2.48 -5.84 2.67
N VAL A 161 -1.18 -6.03 2.49
CA VAL A 161 -0.57 -7.37 2.62
C VAL A 161 -0.48 -7.74 4.10
N GLU A 162 -1.10 -8.86 4.48
CA GLU A 162 -1.06 -9.38 5.84
C GLU A 162 0.27 -10.06 6.19
N ALA A 163 0.55 -10.18 7.48
CA ALA A 163 1.80 -10.80 7.94
C ALA A 163 1.82 -12.30 7.61
N GLY A 164 2.76 -12.71 6.77
CA GLY A 164 2.95 -14.08 6.30
C GLY A 164 2.32 -14.35 4.94
N ASP A 165 1.54 -13.41 4.41
CA ASP A 165 0.99 -13.52 3.07
C ASP A 165 2.03 -13.16 2.00
N THR A 166 1.87 -13.78 0.83
CA THR A 166 2.57 -13.35 -0.39
C THR A 166 1.72 -12.30 -1.11
N VAL A 167 2.36 -11.41 -1.88
CA VAL A 167 1.63 -10.44 -2.72
C VAL A 167 0.60 -11.14 -3.61
N SER A 168 0.96 -12.29 -4.21
CA SER A 168 0.04 -13.06 -5.05
C SER A 168 -1.16 -13.62 -4.29
N ALA A 169 -0.99 -13.99 -3.01
CA ALA A 169 -2.11 -14.42 -2.17
C ALA A 169 -3.04 -13.24 -1.86
N THR A 170 -2.47 -12.09 -1.48
CA THR A 170 -3.24 -10.85 -1.24
C THR A 170 -4.02 -10.43 -2.48
N LEU A 171 -3.41 -10.41 -3.68
CA LEU A 171 -4.10 -10.05 -4.92
C LEU A 171 -5.35 -10.90 -5.19
N LYS A 172 -5.28 -12.21 -4.93
CA LYS A 172 -6.41 -13.13 -5.12
C LYS A 172 -7.48 -12.91 -4.06
N LYS A 173 -7.07 -12.75 -2.80
CA LYS A 173 -7.97 -12.49 -1.67
C LYS A 173 -8.75 -11.20 -1.88
N GLU A 174 -8.05 -10.08 -2.06
CA GLU A 174 -8.64 -8.75 -2.22
C GLU A 174 -9.59 -8.69 -3.43
N PHE A 175 -9.20 -9.27 -4.56
CA PHE A 175 -10.08 -9.32 -5.73
C PHE A 175 -11.35 -10.15 -5.47
N GLY A 176 -11.23 -11.29 -4.80
CA GLY A 176 -12.38 -12.11 -4.44
C GLY A 176 -13.33 -11.41 -3.46
N GLU A 177 -12.77 -10.77 -2.44
CA GLU A 177 -13.54 -10.09 -1.38
C GLU A 177 -14.20 -8.81 -1.91
N GLU A 178 -13.44 -7.89 -2.51
CA GLU A 178 -13.94 -6.57 -2.88
C GLU A 178 -14.71 -6.55 -4.20
N ALA A 179 -14.36 -7.41 -5.17
CA ALA A 179 -14.97 -7.36 -6.51
C ALA A 179 -15.97 -8.50 -6.78
N LEU A 180 -15.86 -9.63 -6.06
CA LEU A 180 -16.73 -10.80 -6.26
C LEU A 180 -17.60 -11.13 -5.04
N ASN A 181 -17.55 -10.30 -3.99
CA ASN A 181 -18.30 -10.47 -2.74
C ASN A 181 -18.15 -11.86 -2.11
N SER A 182 -16.93 -12.41 -2.13
CA SER A 182 -16.67 -13.77 -1.66
C SER A 182 -16.99 -13.96 -0.18
N LEU A 183 -16.97 -12.91 0.64
CA LEU A 183 -17.26 -12.98 2.08
C LEU A 183 -18.70 -13.39 2.39
N GLU A 184 -19.65 -12.97 1.56
CA GLU A 184 -21.08 -13.27 1.70
C GLU A 184 -21.52 -14.48 0.88
N ALA A 185 -20.62 -15.05 0.06
CA ALA A 185 -20.89 -16.20 -0.77
C ALA A 185 -20.99 -17.50 0.05
N THR A 186 -21.81 -18.45 -0.46
CA THR A 186 -21.84 -19.82 0.08
C THR A 186 -20.50 -20.53 -0.15
N ASP A 187 -20.23 -21.61 0.60
CA ASP A 187 -18.98 -22.36 0.44
C ASP A 187 -18.76 -22.90 -0.98
N GLU A 188 -19.84 -23.30 -1.65
CA GLU A 188 -19.77 -23.78 -3.04
C GLU A 188 -19.48 -22.62 -4.03
N GLU A 189 -20.06 -21.44 -3.81
CA GLU A 189 -19.76 -20.26 -4.62
C GLU A 189 -18.34 -19.76 -4.39
N LYS A 190 -17.87 -19.76 -3.13
CA LYS A 190 -16.47 -19.44 -2.78
C LYS A 190 -15.50 -20.34 -3.53
N ARG A 191 -15.76 -21.65 -3.57
CA ARG A 191 -14.92 -22.61 -4.30
C ARG A 191 -14.88 -22.29 -5.80
N LYS A 192 -16.02 -21.96 -6.41
CA LYS A 192 -16.08 -21.56 -7.84
C LYS A 192 -15.34 -20.26 -8.11
N ILE A 193 -15.51 -19.27 -7.23
CA ILE A 193 -14.78 -18.00 -7.29
C ILE A 193 -13.27 -18.26 -7.24
N GLU A 194 -12.84 -19.07 -6.27
CA GLU A 194 -11.42 -19.42 -6.11
C GLU A 194 -10.87 -20.17 -7.33
N GLU A 195 -11.62 -21.12 -7.90
CA GLU A 195 -11.25 -21.82 -9.14
C GLU A 195 -11.09 -20.86 -10.31
N HIS A 196 -12.03 -19.93 -10.50
CA HIS A 196 -11.97 -18.92 -11.57
C HIS A 196 -10.79 -17.95 -11.38
N ILE A 197 -10.57 -17.46 -10.16
CA ILE A 197 -9.42 -16.60 -9.83
C ILE A 197 -8.12 -17.36 -10.09
N ASN A 198 -8.02 -18.60 -9.64
CA ASN A 198 -6.84 -19.43 -9.84
C ASN A 198 -6.56 -19.68 -11.32
N HIS A 199 -7.61 -19.93 -12.11
CA HIS A 199 -7.48 -20.04 -13.56
C HIS A 199 -6.98 -18.72 -14.15
N LEU A 200 -7.64 -17.59 -13.86
CA LEU A 200 -7.28 -16.27 -14.38
C LEU A 200 -5.82 -15.90 -14.08
N PHE A 201 -5.35 -16.12 -12.85
CA PHE A 201 -3.97 -15.80 -12.45
C PHE A 201 -2.93 -16.78 -13.02
N LYS A 202 -3.35 -17.98 -13.45
CA LYS A 202 -2.47 -18.93 -14.17
C LYS A 202 -2.46 -18.69 -15.67
N SER A 203 -3.60 -18.28 -16.24
CA SER A 203 -3.83 -18.13 -17.67
C SER A 203 -3.58 -16.71 -18.18
N GLY A 204 -3.32 -15.76 -17.29
CA GLY A 204 -3.00 -14.39 -17.67
C GLY A 204 -1.73 -14.35 -18.53
N ASP A 205 -1.82 -13.71 -19.68
CA ASP A 205 -0.65 -13.45 -20.51
C ASP A 205 0.34 -12.60 -19.70
N LYS A 206 1.60 -13.04 -19.63
CA LYS A 206 2.66 -12.18 -19.08
C LYS A 206 2.82 -10.99 -20.03
N ALA A 207 2.54 -9.78 -19.52
CA ALA A 207 2.91 -8.55 -20.20
C ALA A 207 4.44 -8.39 -20.24
#